data_AF-W4KF97-F1
#
_entry.id   AF-W4KF97-F1
#
_cell.length_a   1.000
_cell.length_b   1.000
_cell.length_c   1.000
_cell.angle_alpha   90.00
_cell.angle_beta   90.00
_cell.angle_gamma   90.00
#
_symmetry.space_group_name_H-M   'P 1'
#
loop_
_entity.id
_entity.type
_entity.pdbx_description
1 polymer ?
#
loop_
_entity_poly.entity_id
_entity_poly.type
_entity_poly.pdbx_seq_one_letter_code
_entity_poly.pdbx_strand_id
1 'polypeptide(L)'
;MLYSYWFLQKLRRQARERRQYVYAKSLEAQERQTYERKRQLKDALANGKQLPTELRKEAKNLGNDLGFDEAQTDPATHVDSEYSRAGVSDPKIVITTSRDPSSKLLQFAKEMRLVFPNSHRINRGNYVVKELADACRANDVTDLIVLHEHRGTPDAMIVSHFPHGPTLYFTLHNVNLRHDIATYKSSTVSEQYPHLIFENFSSKLGERVRDCLKFLFPVPKEDSKRVMTFSTENDFISFRHHVFLKVPPKQIQLAEVGPRFELKPYEIRQGTIEQTEAEREWVLSHYSRTAKKRSVLSGPYTMPSQSQSDQPGEGTKKRVRR
;
A
#
# COMPACT_ATOMS: atom_id res chain seq x y z
N MET A 1 -8.73 0.43 -39.69
CA MET A 1 -9.81 -0.51 -39.26
C MET A 1 -9.35 -1.59 -38.28
N LEU A 2 -8.17 -2.22 -38.46
CA LEU A 2 -7.69 -3.26 -37.52
C LEU A 2 -7.34 -2.72 -36.12
N TYR A 3 -6.67 -1.56 -36.04
CA TYR A 3 -6.31 -0.93 -34.76
C TYR A 3 -7.53 -0.50 -33.93
N SER A 4 -8.58 0.02 -34.57
CA SER A 4 -9.83 0.39 -33.87
C SER A 4 -10.56 -0.82 -33.32
N TYR A 5 -10.54 -1.95 -34.04
CA TYR A 5 -11.15 -3.20 -33.57
C TYR A 5 -10.40 -3.79 -32.37
N TRP A 6 -9.07 -3.83 -32.42
CA TRP A 6 -8.23 -4.31 -31.32
C TRP A 6 -8.36 -3.43 -30.07
N PHE A 7 -8.44 -2.12 -30.24
CA PHE A 7 -8.65 -1.17 -29.15
C PHE A 7 -10.01 -1.36 -28.47
N LEU A 8 -11.09 -1.48 -29.26
CA LEU A 8 -12.44 -1.80 -28.75
C LEU A 8 -12.49 -3.14 -28.03
N GLN A 9 -11.77 -4.15 -28.53
CA GLN A 9 -11.70 -5.47 -27.90
C GLN A 9 -10.95 -5.42 -26.55
N LYS A 10 -9.83 -4.68 -26.46
CA LYS A 10 -9.11 -4.43 -25.19
C LYS A 10 -10.01 -3.74 -24.15
N LEU A 11 -10.74 -2.69 -24.55
CA LEU A 11 -11.69 -1.98 -23.67
C LEU A 11 -12.81 -2.88 -23.16
N ARG A 12 -13.40 -3.70 -24.04
CA ARG A 12 -14.45 -4.67 -23.65
C ARG A 12 -13.93 -5.73 -22.69
N ARG A 13 -12.71 -6.22 -22.92
CA ARG A 13 -12.04 -7.18 -22.03
C ARG A 13 -11.85 -6.59 -20.64
N GLN A 14 -11.31 -5.37 -20.54
CA GLN A 14 -11.12 -4.67 -19.27
C GLN A 14 -12.46 -4.45 -18.53
N ALA A 15 -13.49 -3.97 -19.22
CA ALA A 15 -14.82 -3.81 -18.62
C ALA A 15 -15.38 -5.14 -18.09
N ARG A 16 -15.12 -6.27 -18.78
CA ARG A 16 -15.50 -7.61 -18.33
C ARG A 16 -14.69 -8.06 -17.12
N GLU A 17 -13.37 -7.94 -17.16
CA GLU A 17 -12.46 -8.30 -16.06
C GLU A 17 -12.83 -7.52 -14.79
N ARG A 18 -13.14 -6.22 -14.92
CA ARG A 18 -13.63 -5.41 -13.81
C ARG A 18 -14.97 -5.90 -13.25
N ARG A 19 -15.95 -6.25 -14.10
CA ARG A 19 -17.24 -6.79 -13.63
C ARG A 19 -17.04 -8.11 -12.88
N GLN A 20 -16.15 -8.96 -13.36
CA GLN A 20 -15.79 -10.21 -12.68
C GLN A 20 -15.11 -9.93 -11.34
N TYR A 21 -14.21 -8.95 -11.28
CA TYR A 21 -13.56 -8.53 -10.03
C TYR A 21 -14.57 -8.01 -9.00
N VAL A 22 -15.47 -7.11 -9.39
CA VAL A 22 -16.51 -6.58 -8.49
C VAL A 22 -17.46 -7.68 -8.02
N TYR A 23 -17.80 -8.61 -8.92
CA TYR A 23 -18.63 -9.76 -8.56
C TYR A 23 -17.92 -10.69 -7.56
N ALA A 24 -16.66 -11.03 -7.80
CA ALA A 24 -15.85 -11.83 -6.88
C ALA A 24 -15.73 -11.17 -5.51
N LYS A 25 -15.48 -9.85 -5.46
CA LYS A 25 -15.47 -9.07 -4.21
C LYS A 25 -16.80 -9.14 -3.47
N SER A 26 -17.94 -9.11 -4.19
CA SER A 26 -19.25 -9.22 -3.55
C SER A 26 -19.51 -10.59 -2.92
N LEU A 27 -18.90 -11.65 -3.47
CA LEU A 27 -18.96 -13.00 -2.92
C LEU A 27 -17.99 -13.20 -1.76
N GLU A 28 -16.85 -12.50 -1.74
CA GLU A 28 -15.81 -12.60 -0.70
C GLU A 28 -16.38 -12.44 0.72
N ALA A 29 -17.29 -11.48 0.94
CA ALA A 29 -17.90 -11.27 2.26
C ALA A 29 -18.74 -12.48 2.72
N GLN A 30 -19.45 -13.10 1.78
CA GLN A 30 -20.24 -14.31 2.04
C GLN A 30 -19.31 -15.51 2.27
N GLU A 31 -18.32 -15.70 1.40
CA GLU A 31 -17.32 -16.77 1.50
C GLU A 31 -16.53 -16.68 2.81
N ARG A 32 -16.15 -15.47 3.25
CA ARG A 32 -15.46 -15.25 4.52
C ARG A 32 -16.33 -15.64 5.70
N GLN A 33 -17.61 -15.27 5.70
CA GLN A 33 -18.55 -15.72 6.74
C GLN A 33 -18.67 -17.24 6.75
N THR A 34 -18.81 -17.87 5.57
CA THR A 34 -18.85 -19.32 5.45
C THR A 34 -17.56 -19.97 5.95
N TYR A 35 -16.39 -19.39 5.63
CA TYR A 35 -15.09 -19.87 6.08
C TYR A 35 -14.92 -19.73 7.60
N GLU A 36 -15.30 -18.59 8.20
CA GLU A 36 -15.27 -18.41 9.65
C GLU A 36 -16.16 -19.43 10.38
N ARG A 37 -17.35 -19.70 9.83
CA ARG A 37 -18.25 -20.76 10.36
C ARG A 37 -17.63 -22.15 10.22
N LYS A 38 -17.02 -22.47 9.07
CA LYS A 38 -16.29 -23.75 8.84
C LYS A 38 -15.11 -23.90 9.80
N ARG A 39 -14.35 -22.83 10.04
CA ARG A 39 -13.24 -22.81 10.99
C ARG A 39 -13.73 -23.05 12.43
N GLN A 40 -14.81 -22.40 12.84
CA GLN A 40 -15.41 -22.66 14.17
C GLN A 40 -15.88 -24.11 14.33
N LEU A 41 -16.45 -24.70 13.26
CA LEU A 41 -16.82 -26.13 13.25
C LEU A 41 -15.58 -27.03 13.39
N LYS A 42 -14.51 -26.74 12.65
CA LYS A 42 -13.22 -27.47 12.72
C LYS A 42 -12.61 -27.37 14.12
N ASP A 43 -12.58 -26.17 14.71
CA ASP A 43 -12.07 -25.94 16.06
C ASP A 43 -12.93 -26.62 17.14
N ALA A 44 -14.25 -26.68 16.96
CA ALA A 44 -15.17 -27.38 17.85
C ALA A 44 -14.98 -28.90 17.78
N LEU A 45 -14.79 -29.46 16.58
CA LEU A 45 -14.49 -30.88 16.36
C LEU A 45 -13.14 -31.26 16.99
N ALA A 46 -12.10 -30.44 16.80
CA ALA A 46 -10.77 -30.68 17.36
C ALA A 46 -10.76 -30.63 18.89
N ASN A 47 -11.48 -29.69 19.49
CA ASN A 47 -11.51 -29.49 20.95
C ASN A 47 -12.62 -30.30 21.67
N GLY A 48 -13.48 -30.99 20.93
CA GLY A 48 -14.63 -31.72 21.48
C GLY A 48 -15.66 -30.82 22.20
N LYS A 49 -15.68 -29.51 21.91
CA LYS A 49 -16.59 -28.54 22.55
C LYS A 49 -17.96 -28.57 21.87
N GLN A 50 -19.02 -28.26 22.62
CA GLN A 50 -20.36 -28.16 22.05
C GLN A 50 -20.46 -27.02 21.02
N LEU A 51 -21.09 -27.32 19.88
CA LEU A 51 -21.33 -26.34 18.82
C LEU A 51 -22.30 -25.24 19.28
N PRO A 52 -22.05 -23.97 18.92
CA PRO A 52 -22.99 -22.86 19.09
C PRO A 52 -24.34 -23.17 18.44
N THR A 53 -25.43 -22.70 19.05
CA THR A 53 -26.80 -22.97 18.61
C THR A 53 -27.07 -22.56 17.16
N GLU A 54 -26.44 -21.48 16.70
CA GLU A 54 -26.56 -20.96 15.33
C GLU A 54 -26.00 -21.93 14.28
N LEU A 55 -24.87 -22.58 14.59
CA LEU A 55 -24.19 -23.51 13.68
C LEU A 55 -24.83 -24.90 13.68
N ARG A 56 -25.59 -25.29 14.71
CA ARG A 56 -26.15 -26.66 14.82
C ARG A 56 -27.07 -27.05 13.66
N LYS A 57 -27.84 -26.09 13.11
CA LYS A 57 -28.74 -26.35 11.97
C LYS A 57 -27.96 -26.48 10.66
N GLU A 58 -26.93 -25.66 10.47
CA GLU A 58 -26.10 -25.62 9.25
C GLU A 58 -24.96 -26.65 9.26
N ALA A 59 -24.63 -27.23 10.43
CA ALA A 59 -23.49 -28.13 10.62
C ALA A 59 -23.54 -29.38 9.72
N LYS A 60 -24.73 -29.90 9.40
CA LYS A 60 -24.87 -31.05 8.49
C LYS A 60 -24.44 -30.71 7.06
N ASN A 61 -24.80 -29.54 6.56
CA ASN A 61 -24.45 -29.11 5.21
C ASN A 61 -22.97 -28.71 5.16
N LEU A 62 -22.52 -27.90 6.14
CA LEU A 62 -21.13 -27.48 6.24
C LEU A 62 -20.16 -28.65 6.45
N GLY A 63 -20.59 -29.71 7.14
CA GLY A 63 -19.80 -30.93 7.35
C GLY A 63 -19.55 -31.72 6.08
N ASN A 64 -20.53 -31.78 5.16
CA ASN A 64 -20.35 -32.42 3.85
C ASN A 64 -19.36 -31.64 2.99
N ASP A 65 -19.42 -30.31 3.03
CA ASP A 65 -18.50 -29.43 2.30
C ASP A 65 -17.09 -29.42 2.91
N LEU A 66 -16.97 -29.62 4.23
CA LEU A 66 -15.69 -29.60 4.95
C LEU A 66 -14.70 -30.63 4.37
N GLY A 67 -15.18 -31.81 3.98
CA GLY A 67 -14.35 -32.86 3.40
C GLY A 67 -13.71 -32.47 2.06
N PHE A 68 -14.29 -31.53 1.33
CA PHE A 68 -13.73 -31.00 0.07
C PHE A 68 -12.80 -29.79 0.31
N ASP A 69 -13.01 -29.04 1.40
CA ASP A 69 -12.31 -27.80 1.72
C ASP A 69 -11.18 -27.95 2.75
N GLU A 70 -10.81 -29.18 3.14
CA GLU A 70 -9.78 -29.42 4.18
C GLU A 70 -8.41 -28.82 3.87
N ALA A 71 -8.08 -28.67 2.58
CA ALA A 71 -6.84 -28.08 2.08
C ALA A 71 -6.92 -26.56 1.85
N GLN A 72 -8.08 -25.94 2.03
CA GLN A 72 -8.25 -24.51 1.79
C GLN A 72 -7.60 -23.70 2.92
N THR A 73 -6.53 -22.97 2.58
CA THR A 73 -5.97 -21.92 3.43
C THR A 73 -6.91 -20.72 3.50
N ASP A 74 -6.63 -19.75 4.38
CA ASP A 74 -7.45 -18.52 4.52
C ASP A 74 -7.85 -17.95 3.15
N PRO A 75 -9.13 -17.54 2.96
CA PRO A 75 -9.62 -17.08 1.68
C PRO A 75 -8.81 -15.87 1.21
N ALA A 76 -8.39 -15.87 -0.06
CA ALA A 76 -7.64 -14.78 -0.66
C ALA A 76 -8.47 -13.48 -0.59
N THR A 77 -7.85 -12.40 -0.12
CA THR A 77 -8.55 -11.11 0.02
C THR A 77 -8.53 -10.38 -1.33
N HIS A 78 -9.54 -9.56 -1.66
CA HIS A 78 -9.49 -8.72 -2.88
C HIS A 78 -8.25 -7.82 -2.96
N VAL A 79 -7.67 -7.46 -1.81
CA VAL A 79 -6.41 -6.72 -1.65
C VAL A 79 -5.23 -7.47 -2.27
N ASP A 80 -5.23 -8.81 -2.19
CA ASP A 80 -4.19 -9.68 -2.74
C ASP A 80 -4.36 -9.89 -4.25
N SER A 81 -5.58 -9.68 -4.76
CA SER A 81 -5.91 -9.86 -6.18
C SER A 81 -5.39 -8.71 -7.06
N GLU A 82 -5.51 -7.47 -6.58
CA GLU A 82 -5.13 -6.27 -7.36
C GLU A 82 -3.63 -6.22 -7.64
N TYR A 83 -2.82 -6.57 -6.64
CA TYR A 83 -1.36 -6.63 -6.72
C TYR A 83 -0.82 -8.05 -6.90
N SER A 84 -1.66 -9.01 -7.30
CA SER A 84 -1.27 -10.42 -7.48
C SER A 84 -0.12 -10.63 -8.47
N ARG A 85 0.07 -9.69 -9.40
CA ARG A 85 1.18 -9.68 -10.38
C ARG A 85 2.47 -9.07 -9.84
N ALA A 86 2.45 -8.53 -8.63
CA ALA A 86 3.61 -7.90 -8.03
C ALA A 86 4.74 -8.92 -7.82
N GLY A 87 5.96 -8.54 -8.19
CA GLY A 87 7.15 -9.39 -8.11
C GLY A 87 7.39 -10.27 -9.34
N VAL A 88 6.40 -10.44 -10.24
CA VAL A 88 6.59 -11.16 -11.52
C VAL A 88 7.08 -10.21 -12.62
N SER A 89 6.56 -8.98 -12.63
CA SER A 89 6.95 -7.94 -13.58
C SER A 89 7.34 -6.66 -12.86
N ASP A 90 8.40 -6.01 -13.32
CA ASP A 90 8.82 -4.72 -12.79
C ASP A 90 7.74 -3.65 -13.04
N PRO A 91 7.42 -2.81 -12.04
CA PRO A 91 6.43 -1.75 -12.20
C PRO A 91 6.93 -0.72 -13.23
N LYS A 92 6.01 -0.26 -14.07
CA LYS A 92 6.24 0.81 -15.04
C LYS A 92 5.39 1.99 -14.62
N ILE A 93 6.05 3.07 -14.23
CA ILE A 93 5.38 4.21 -13.62
C ILE A 93 5.42 5.40 -14.57
N VAL A 94 4.27 6.04 -14.74
CA VAL A 94 4.19 7.34 -15.43
C VAL A 94 3.97 8.42 -14.39
N ILE A 95 4.81 9.46 -14.43
CA ILE A 95 4.69 10.64 -13.58
C ILE A 95 4.26 11.82 -14.45
N THR A 96 3.17 12.45 -14.08
CA THR A 96 2.66 13.67 -14.72
C THR A 96 2.38 14.74 -13.69
N THR A 97 2.33 15.98 -14.13
CA THR A 97 1.95 17.14 -13.32
C THR A 97 0.48 17.53 -13.55
N SER A 98 0.05 18.61 -12.90
CA SER A 98 -1.09 19.43 -13.27
C SER A 98 -0.99 19.99 -14.71
N ARG A 99 -2.08 20.58 -15.22
CA ARG A 99 -2.21 21.10 -16.58
C ARG A 99 -1.15 22.14 -16.92
N ASP A 100 -1.01 23.14 -16.06
CA ASP A 100 -0.03 24.22 -16.20
C ASP A 100 0.91 24.22 -14.99
N PRO A 101 2.01 23.45 -15.04
CA PRO A 101 2.94 23.33 -13.93
C PRO A 101 3.92 24.51 -13.89
N SER A 102 4.26 24.94 -12.68
CA SER A 102 5.36 25.85 -12.41
C SER A 102 6.71 25.18 -12.63
N SER A 103 7.76 25.99 -12.73
CA SER A 103 9.14 25.52 -12.81
C SER A 103 9.54 24.66 -11.59
N LYS A 104 9.07 24.99 -10.39
CA LYS A 104 9.33 24.23 -9.16
C LYS A 104 8.64 22.87 -9.18
N LEU A 105 7.39 22.78 -9.64
CA LEU A 105 6.73 21.49 -9.79
C LEU A 105 7.38 20.62 -10.87
N LEU A 106 7.85 21.23 -11.97
CA LEU A 106 8.62 20.50 -12.98
C LEU A 106 9.96 19.96 -12.43
N GLN A 107 10.61 20.68 -11.52
CA GLN A 107 11.78 20.21 -10.79
C GLN A 107 11.41 19.06 -9.85
N PHE A 108 10.35 19.22 -9.05
CA PHE A 108 9.85 18.16 -8.17
C PHE A 108 9.47 16.90 -8.95
N ALA A 109 8.81 17.01 -10.10
CA ALA A 109 8.49 15.88 -10.96
C ALA A 109 9.74 15.15 -11.49
N LYS A 110 10.85 15.88 -11.73
CA LYS A 110 12.15 15.24 -12.06
C LYS A 110 12.73 14.51 -10.85
N GLU A 111 12.60 15.07 -9.65
CA GLU A 111 13.05 14.41 -8.42
C GLU A 111 12.25 13.14 -8.14
N MET A 112 10.93 13.19 -8.28
CA MET A 112 10.07 12.00 -8.14
C MET A 112 10.40 10.93 -9.18
N ARG A 113 10.80 11.31 -10.40
CA ARG A 113 11.34 10.37 -11.40
C ARG A 113 12.61 9.66 -10.92
N LEU A 114 13.48 10.38 -10.21
CA LEU A 114 14.69 9.79 -9.64
C LEU A 114 14.38 8.92 -8.42
N VAL A 115 13.32 9.23 -7.66
CA VAL A 115 12.85 8.40 -6.54
C VAL A 115 12.38 7.04 -7.03
N PHE A 116 11.47 6.97 -8.00
CA PHE A 116 10.94 5.70 -8.49
C PHE A 116 11.79 5.15 -9.64
N PRO A 117 12.44 3.98 -9.49
CA PRO A 117 13.07 3.29 -10.61
C PRO A 117 12.05 2.98 -11.71
N ASN A 118 12.49 2.88 -12.97
CA ASN A 118 11.61 2.56 -14.11
C ASN A 118 10.44 3.53 -14.33
N SER A 119 10.57 4.77 -13.85
CA SER A 119 9.56 5.80 -14.01
C SER A 119 9.86 6.73 -15.20
N HIS A 120 8.80 7.11 -15.90
CA HIS A 120 8.84 8.03 -17.04
C HIS A 120 8.03 9.28 -16.74
N ARG A 121 8.67 10.45 -16.88
CA ARG A 121 7.97 11.73 -16.77
C ARG A 121 7.33 12.09 -18.11
N ILE A 122 6.03 12.35 -18.10
CA ILE A 122 5.29 12.86 -19.26
C ILE A 122 4.83 14.29 -18.97
N ASN A 123 4.98 15.17 -19.96
CA ASN A 123 4.48 16.53 -19.86
C ASN A 123 2.96 16.52 -20.10
N ARG A 124 2.20 17.13 -19.18
CA ARG A 124 0.75 17.08 -19.21
C ARG A 124 0.12 17.83 -20.39
N GLY A 125 0.57 19.06 -20.65
CA GLY A 125 0.02 19.90 -21.72
C GLY A 125 -1.51 19.95 -21.70
N ASN A 126 -2.12 19.70 -22.86
CA ASN A 126 -3.58 19.67 -23.02
C ASN A 126 -4.22 18.28 -22.85
N TYR A 127 -3.48 17.26 -22.42
CA TYR A 127 -4.03 15.91 -22.29
C TYR A 127 -5.12 15.85 -21.21
N VAL A 128 -6.27 15.29 -21.58
CA VAL A 128 -7.36 15.00 -20.65
C VAL A 128 -6.99 13.78 -19.80
N VAL A 129 -7.48 13.72 -18.55
CA VAL A 129 -7.11 12.63 -17.60
C VAL A 129 -7.49 11.27 -18.16
N LYS A 130 -8.64 11.19 -18.83
CA LYS A 130 -9.13 9.98 -19.49
C LYS A 130 -8.20 9.51 -20.61
N GLU A 131 -7.75 10.41 -21.48
CA GLU A 131 -6.83 10.07 -22.57
C GLU A 131 -5.49 9.57 -22.04
N LEU A 132 -5.00 10.19 -20.96
CA LEU A 132 -3.77 9.78 -20.32
C LEU A 132 -3.90 8.38 -19.69
N ALA A 133 -5.03 8.11 -19.02
CA ALA A 133 -5.32 6.80 -18.47
C ALA A 133 -5.47 5.71 -19.55
N ASP A 134 -6.12 6.03 -20.67
CA ASP A 134 -6.25 5.12 -21.82
C ASP A 134 -4.89 4.85 -22.47
N ALA A 135 -4.02 5.86 -22.59
CA ALA A 135 -2.65 5.70 -23.05
C ALA A 135 -1.80 4.86 -22.09
N CYS A 136 -1.95 5.04 -20.78
CA CYS A 136 -1.29 4.21 -19.77
C CYS A 136 -1.70 2.73 -19.89
N ARG A 137 -3.01 2.45 -20.07
CA ARG A 137 -3.52 1.10 -20.29
C ARG A 137 -3.05 0.48 -21.60
N ALA A 138 -2.93 1.28 -22.66
CA ALA A 138 -2.47 0.80 -23.95
C ALA A 138 -1.00 0.36 -23.91
N ASN A 139 -0.18 1.02 -23.08
CA ASN A 139 1.25 0.76 -22.89
C ASN A 139 1.57 -0.18 -21.71
N ASP A 140 0.55 -0.80 -21.11
CA ASP A 140 0.68 -1.70 -19.95
C ASP A 140 1.48 -1.06 -18.79
N VAL A 141 1.22 0.23 -18.52
CA VAL A 141 1.73 0.96 -17.36
C VAL A 141 1.05 0.44 -16.10
N THR A 142 1.82 0.23 -15.03
CA THR A 142 1.29 -0.27 -13.75
C THR A 142 0.69 0.85 -12.93
N ASP A 143 1.35 2.02 -12.88
CA ASP A 143 0.94 3.10 -11.99
C ASP A 143 1.08 4.46 -12.65
N LEU A 144 0.12 5.33 -12.34
CA LEU A 144 0.15 6.73 -12.69
C LEU A 144 0.24 7.58 -11.43
N ILE A 145 1.24 8.46 -11.41
CA ILE A 145 1.43 9.44 -10.35
C ILE A 145 1.13 10.82 -10.92
N VAL A 146 0.14 11.51 -10.36
CA VAL A 146 -0.21 12.89 -10.70
C VAL A 146 0.19 13.81 -9.55
N LEU A 147 1.04 14.79 -9.85
CA LEU A 147 1.51 15.78 -8.89
C LEU A 147 0.77 17.10 -9.09
N HIS A 148 0.27 17.65 -7.99
CA HIS A 148 -0.35 18.97 -7.93
C HIS A 148 0.48 19.91 -7.06
N GLU A 149 0.31 21.20 -7.30
CA GLU A 149 0.95 22.26 -6.54
C GLU A 149 -0.02 23.37 -6.20
N HIS A 150 0.37 24.15 -5.20
CA HIS A 150 -0.21 25.45 -4.89
C HIS A 150 0.89 26.51 -4.97
N ARG A 151 0.77 27.48 -5.89
CA ARG A 151 1.71 28.63 -6.00
C ARG A 151 3.21 28.25 -6.03
N GLY A 152 3.56 27.16 -6.71
CA GLY A 152 4.95 26.72 -6.84
C GLY A 152 5.42 25.74 -5.77
N THR A 153 4.61 25.44 -4.75
CA THR A 153 4.91 24.40 -3.75
C THR A 153 4.04 23.16 -3.99
N PRO A 154 4.63 21.96 -4.17
CA PRO A 154 3.85 20.73 -4.32
C PRO A 154 2.95 20.50 -3.09
N ASP A 155 1.68 20.19 -3.33
CA ASP A 155 0.65 20.11 -2.29
C ASP A 155 -0.15 18.80 -2.33
N ALA A 156 -0.25 18.14 -3.48
CA ALA A 156 -0.91 16.84 -3.53
C ALA A 156 -0.22 15.87 -4.49
N MET A 157 -0.30 14.59 -4.14
CA MET A 157 0.16 13.47 -4.95
C MET A 157 -0.97 12.45 -5.04
N ILE A 158 -1.30 12.05 -6.26
CA ILE A 158 -2.33 11.05 -6.53
C ILE A 158 -1.63 9.86 -7.17
N VAL A 159 -1.81 8.68 -6.60
CA VAL A 159 -1.25 7.42 -7.11
C VAL A 159 -2.41 6.54 -7.54
N SER A 160 -2.50 6.23 -8.83
CA SER A 160 -3.54 5.37 -9.40
C SER A 160 -2.91 4.10 -9.96
N HIS A 161 -3.31 2.95 -9.45
CA HIS A 161 -2.88 1.65 -9.95
C HIS A 161 -3.76 1.18 -11.12
N PHE A 162 -3.15 0.68 -12.18
CA PHE A 162 -3.79 0.16 -13.38
C PHE A 162 -3.64 -1.37 -13.46
N PRO A 163 -4.59 -2.08 -14.11
CA PRO A 163 -5.68 -1.58 -14.96
C PRO A 163 -6.96 -1.16 -14.23
N HIS A 164 -7.25 -1.75 -13.07
CA HIS A 164 -8.46 -1.52 -12.27
C HIS A 164 -8.16 -1.38 -10.77
N GLY A 165 -6.93 -1.00 -10.43
CA GLY A 165 -6.49 -0.89 -9.06
C GLY A 165 -7.02 0.36 -8.35
N PRO A 166 -6.65 0.53 -7.07
CA PRO A 166 -7.09 1.66 -6.27
C PRO A 166 -6.37 2.95 -6.68
N THR A 167 -7.00 4.08 -6.36
CA THR A 167 -6.39 5.40 -6.38
C THR A 167 -6.26 5.94 -4.97
N LEU A 168 -5.03 6.26 -4.58
CA LEU A 168 -4.69 6.87 -3.31
C LEU A 168 -4.43 8.35 -3.53
N TYR A 169 -5.05 9.15 -2.68
CA TYR A 169 -4.87 10.59 -2.67
C TYR A 169 -4.12 11.02 -1.41
N PHE A 170 -3.01 11.70 -1.62
CA PHE A 170 -2.15 12.23 -0.57
C PHE A 170 -2.08 13.75 -0.66
N THR A 171 -2.14 14.40 0.49
CA THR A 171 -1.68 15.78 0.66
C THR A 171 -0.20 15.74 1.04
N LEU A 172 0.59 16.61 0.43
CA LEU A 172 2.01 16.79 0.68
C LEU A 172 2.20 17.95 1.66
N HIS A 173 2.97 17.70 2.71
CA HIS A 173 3.39 18.70 3.67
C HIS A 173 4.91 18.73 3.77
N ASN A 174 5.46 19.87 4.19
CA ASN A 174 6.89 20.03 4.46
C ASN A 174 7.80 19.56 3.31
N VAL A 175 7.45 19.95 2.08
CA VAL A 175 8.19 19.54 0.88
C VAL A 175 9.46 20.36 0.76
N ASN A 176 10.61 19.71 0.96
CA ASN A 176 11.92 20.24 0.64
C ASN A 176 12.42 19.58 -0.64
N LEU A 177 12.60 20.40 -1.67
CA LEU A 177 13.12 19.96 -2.95
C LEU A 177 14.60 19.63 -2.81
N ARG A 178 15.05 18.61 -3.53
CA ARG A 178 16.47 18.27 -3.64
C ARG A 178 17.28 19.42 -4.22
N HIS A 179 16.73 20.17 -5.18
CA HIS A 179 17.44 21.31 -5.81
C HIS A 179 17.80 22.42 -4.80
N ASP A 180 17.08 22.52 -3.69
CA ASP A 180 17.33 23.50 -2.63
C ASP A 180 18.38 23.01 -1.61
N ILE A 181 18.77 21.72 -1.65
CA ILE A 181 19.78 21.15 -0.76
C ILE A 181 21.17 21.48 -1.30
N ALA A 182 22.05 22.02 -0.45
CA ALA A 182 23.43 22.40 -0.81
C ALA A 182 24.23 21.26 -1.49
N THR A 183 23.95 20.01 -1.10
CA THR A 183 24.57 18.79 -1.63
C THR A 183 24.15 18.44 -3.07
N TYR A 184 23.15 19.15 -3.64
CA TYR A 184 22.66 18.91 -5.01
C TYR A 184 23.78 18.93 -6.05
N LYS A 185 24.70 19.91 -5.95
CA LYS A 185 25.78 20.12 -6.93
C LYS A 185 26.87 19.05 -6.87
N SER A 186 27.00 18.35 -5.76
CA SER A 186 28.08 17.39 -5.49
C SER A 186 27.64 15.92 -5.62
N SER A 187 26.34 15.66 -5.75
CA SER A 187 25.80 14.29 -5.76
C SER A 187 24.96 14.00 -6.99
N THR A 188 25.20 12.85 -7.63
CA THR A 188 24.28 12.24 -8.58
C THR A 188 23.47 11.18 -7.85
N VAL A 189 22.17 11.10 -8.11
CA VAL A 189 21.31 10.10 -7.47
C VAL A 189 21.53 8.74 -8.15
N SER A 190 21.85 7.71 -7.37
CA SER A 190 21.90 6.34 -7.87
C SER A 190 20.50 5.87 -8.26
N GLU A 191 20.33 5.36 -9.48
CA GLU A 191 19.07 4.76 -9.96
C GLU A 191 18.95 3.27 -9.58
N GLN A 192 19.83 2.75 -8.71
CA GLN A 192 19.71 1.41 -8.15
C GLN A 192 18.36 1.21 -7.45
N TYR A 193 17.90 -0.04 -7.46
CA TYR A 193 16.64 -0.43 -6.81
C TYR A 193 16.78 -0.27 -5.29
N PRO A 194 15.95 0.57 -4.65
CA PRO A 194 16.10 0.91 -3.24
C PRO A 194 15.57 -0.19 -2.31
N HIS A 195 16.20 -0.37 -1.17
CA HIS A 195 15.57 -1.03 -0.03
C HIS A 195 14.50 -0.11 0.57
N LEU A 196 13.37 -0.69 0.95
CA LEU A 196 12.25 0.03 1.55
C LEU A 196 12.17 -0.29 3.03
N ILE A 197 11.96 0.75 3.85
CA ILE A 197 11.67 0.63 5.27
C ILE A 197 10.28 1.23 5.50
N PHE A 198 9.37 0.43 6.05
CA PHE A 198 8.04 0.86 6.46
C PHE A 198 7.94 0.73 7.98
N GLU A 199 7.77 1.84 8.67
CA GLU A 199 7.70 1.91 10.13
C GLU A 199 6.31 2.38 10.57
N ASN A 200 5.77 1.76 11.62
CA ASN A 200 4.50 2.09 12.27
C ASN A 200 3.22 1.96 11.41
N PHE A 201 3.24 1.12 10.37
CA PHE A 201 2.05 0.70 9.62
C PHE A 201 1.41 -0.56 10.25
N SER A 202 0.69 -0.40 11.36
CA SER A 202 0.14 -1.53 12.13
C SER A 202 -1.38 -1.72 11.97
N SER A 203 -2.11 -0.71 11.48
CA SER A 203 -3.55 -0.86 11.22
C SER A 203 -3.79 -1.55 9.87
N LYS A 204 -4.98 -2.13 9.67
CA LYS A 204 -5.39 -2.70 8.37
C LYS A 204 -5.31 -1.68 7.23
N LEU A 205 -5.67 -0.42 7.51
CA LEU A 205 -5.54 0.65 6.53
C LEU A 205 -4.07 1.02 6.28
N GLY A 206 -3.26 1.01 7.33
CA GLY A 206 -1.82 1.22 7.25
C GLY A 206 -1.15 0.16 6.37
N GLU A 207 -1.50 -1.11 6.56
CA GLU A 207 -1.04 -2.21 5.70
C GLU A 207 -1.48 -2.00 4.24
N ARG A 208 -2.74 -1.59 4.02
CA ARG A 208 -3.25 -1.27 2.69
C ARG A 208 -2.45 -0.15 2.00
N VAL A 209 -2.17 0.95 2.70
CA VAL A 209 -1.37 2.07 2.17
C VAL A 209 0.08 1.65 1.96
N ARG A 210 0.66 0.88 2.89
CA ARG A 210 2.00 0.30 2.78
C ARG A 210 2.12 -0.54 1.52
N ASP A 211 1.16 -1.42 1.27
CA ASP A 211 1.20 -2.32 0.12
C ASP A 211 1.12 -1.53 -1.19
N CYS A 212 0.21 -0.55 -1.28
CA CYS A 212 0.12 0.34 -2.44
C CYS A 212 1.43 1.10 -2.70
N LEU A 213 2.12 1.59 -1.66
CA LEU A 213 3.40 2.28 -1.80
C LEU A 213 4.56 1.32 -2.11
N LYS A 214 4.53 0.10 -1.57
CA LYS A 214 5.56 -0.93 -1.77
C LYS A 214 5.59 -1.39 -3.22
N PHE A 215 4.44 -1.58 -3.84
CA PHE A 215 4.35 -2.10 -5.22
C PHE A 215 4.73 -1.08 -6.30
N LEU A 216 4.99 0.18 -5.93
CA LEU A 216 5.62 1.17 -6.81
C LEU A 216 7.12 0.92 -7.03
N PHE A 217 7.72 0.00 -6.28
CA PHE A 217 9.15 -0.27 -6.37
C PHE A 217 9.43 -1.68 -6.86
N PRO A 218 10.45 -1.86 -7.71
CA PRO A 218 10.94 -3.19 -8.08
C PRO A 218 11.64 -3.86 -6.89
N VAL A 219 11.79 -5.18 -6.97
CA VAL A 219 12.46 -5.96 -5.93
C VAL A 219 13.95 -5.59 -5.88
N PRO A 220 14.48 -5.10 -4.75
CA PRO A 220 15.87 -4.70 -4.65
C PRO A 220 16.81 -5.91 -4.57
N LYS A 221 18.04 -5.72 -5.04
CA LYS A 221 19.14 -6.66 -4.80
C LYS A 221 19.71 -6.47 -3.39
N GLU A 222 20.29 -7.51 -2.82
CA GLU A 222 20.86 -7.50 -1.46
C GLU A 222 22.06 -6.55 -1.31
N ASP A 223 22.75 -6.23 -2.41
CA ASP A 223 23.92 -5.34 -2.45
C ASP A 223 23.56 -3.85 -2.60
N SER A 224 22.27 -3.52 -2.69
CA SER A 224 21.82 -2.14 -2.89
C SER A 224 22.17 -1.27 -1.67
N LYS A 225 22.81 -0.13 -1.94
CA LYS A 225 23.22 0.84 -0.91
C LYS A 225 22.17 1.94 -0.69
N ARG A 226 21.08 1.88 -1.43
CA ARG A 226 20.04 2.90 -1.47
C ARG A 226 18.87 2.48 -0.58
N VAL A 227 18.42 3.36 0.30
CA VAL A 227 17.34 3.10 1.26
C VAL A 227 16.31 4.23 1.22
N MET A 228 15.04 3.87 1.16
CA MET A 228 13.92 4.79 1.32
C MET A 228 13.13 4.41 2.55
N THR A 229 12.88 5.39 3.40
CA THR A 229 12.16 5.21 4.64
C THR A 229 10.81 5.90 4.55
N PHE A 230 9.76 5.14 4.84
CA PHE A 230 8.41 5.61 5.09
C PHE A 230 8.12 5.35 6.56
N SER A 231 8.18 6.38 7.38
CA SER A 231 7.89 6.29 8.81
C SER A 231 6.59 7.01 9.13
N THR A 232 5.66 6.32 9.78
CA THR A 232 4.36 6.90 10.14
C THR A 232 4.39 7.48 11.55
N GLU A 233 4.04 8.75 11.68
CA GLU A 233 3.85 9.44 12.95
C GLU A 233 2.60 10.32 12.88
N ASN A 234 1.64 10.14 13.80
CA ASN A 234 0.40 10.93 13.86
C ASN A 234 -0.37 11.02 12.52
N ASP A 235 -0.48 9.90 11.79
CA ASP A 235 -1.07 9.80 10.43
C ASP A 235 -0.34 10.58 9.32
N PHE A 236 0.84 11.12 9.60
CA PHE A 236 1.77 11.63 8.59
C PHE A 236 2.81 10.56 8.27
N ILE A 237 2.96 10.25 6.99
CA ILE A 237 3.99 9.36 6.49
C ILE A 237 5.17 10.22 6.07
N SER A 238 6.19 10.25 6.92
CA SER A 238 7.46 10.91 6.63
C SER A 238 8.25 10.09 5.62
N PHE A 239 8.52 10.68 4.45
CA PHE A 239 9.39 10.10 3.44
C PHE A 239 10.79 10.68 3.56
N ARG A 240 11.80 9.79 3.58
CA ARG A 240 13.21 10.15 3.52
C ARG A 240 13.97 9.21 2.58
N HIS A 241 14.94 9.76 1.86
CA HIS A 241 15.73 9.01 0.89
C HIS A 241 17.23 9.14 1.19
N HIS A 242 17.81 8.02 1.61
CA HIS A 242 19.19 7.93 2.05
C HIS A 242 20.00 6.95 1.20
N VAL A 243 21.30 7.17 1.14
CA VAL A 243 22.29 6.19 0.71
C VAL A 243 23.16 5.88 1.90
N PHE A 244 23.42 4.60 2.15
CA PHE A 244 24.24 4.17 3.28
C PHE A 244 25.59 3.64 2.83
N LEU A 245 26.60 3.89 3.65
CA LEU A 245 27.93 3.31 3.53
C LEU A 245 28.24 2.56 4.83
N LYS A 246 28.54 1.27 4.71
CA LYS A 246 29.00 0.44 5.81
C LYS A 246 30.50 0.70 6.01
N VAL A 247 30.86 1.32 7.13
CA VAL A 247 32.25 1.54 7.53
C VAL A 247 32.60 0.50 8.61
N PRO A 248 33.54 -0.43 8.36
CA PRO A 248 34.02 -1.36 9.38
C PRO A 248 34.52 -0.61 10.64
N PRO A 249 34.34 -1.12 11.88
CA PRO A 249 33.95 -2.49 12.23
C PRO A 249 32.44 -2.70 12.49
N LYS A 250 31.60 -1.65 12.54
CA LYS A 250 30.14 -1.76 12.76
C LYS A 250 29.34 -0.45 12.56
N GLN A 251 29.91 0.58 11.95
CA GLN A 251 29.23 1.87 11.80
C GLN A 251 28.58 2.00 10.42
N ILE A 252 27.39 2.59 10.38
CA ILE A 252 26.68 2.90 9.14
C ILE A 252 26.58 4.42 9.04
N GLN A 253 27.14 4.98 7.98
CA GLN A 253 27.00 6.39 7.67
C GLN A 253 25.88 6.56 6.64
N LEU A 254 24.94 7.45 6.93
CA LEU A 254 23.82 7.77 6.04
C LEU A 254 24.08 9.14 5.42
N ALA A 255 23.96 9.22 4.11
CA ALA A 255 23.95 10.46 3.36
C ALA A 255 22.56 10.63 2.74
N GLU A 256 21.98 11.81 2.90
CA GLU A 256 20.68 12.12 2.31
C GLU A 256 20.82 12.62 0.88
N VAL A 257 19.99 12.09 -0.01
CA VAL A 257 20.14 12.28 -1.46
C VAL A 257 18.86 12.76 -2.15
N GLY A 258 17.68 12.46 -1.59
CA GLY A 258 16.39 12.81 -2.21
C GLY A 258 15.65 13.95 -1.53
N PRO A 259 14.43 14.26 -2.03
CA PRO A 259 13.55 15.21 -1.38
C PRO A 259 13.04 14.70 -0.02
N ARG A 260 12.69 15.65 0.85
CA ARG A 260 11.96 15.38 2.10
C ARG A 260 10.53 15.84 1.91
N PHE A 261 9.58 15.03 2.34
CA PHE A 261 8.20 15.45 2.44
C PHE A 261 7.45 14.53 3.41
N GLU A 262 6.29 15.00 3.84
CA GLU A 262 5.33 14.25 4.63
C GLU A 262 4.08 14.04 3.78
N LEU A 263 3.62 12.80 3.69
CA LEU A 263 2.40 12.44 3.00
C LEU A 263 1.30 12.25 4.04
N LYS A 264 0.14 12.86 3.79
CA LYS A 264 -1.07 12.58 4.54
C LYS A 264 -2.11 11.99 3.61
N PRO A 265 -2.43 10.68 3.69
CA PRO A 265 -3.52 10.11 2.90
C PRO A 265 -4.84 10.72 3.38
N TYR A 266 -5.69 11.13 2.43
CA TYR A 266 -7.02 11.65 2.76
C TYR A 266 -8.16 10.87 2.11
N GLU A 267 -7.88 10.11 1.04
CA GLU A 267 -8.90 9.33 0.35
C GLU A 267 -8.28 8.12 -0.36
N ILE A 268 -8.97 6.97 -0.29
CA ILE A 268 -8.66 5.77 -1.04
C ILE A 268 -9.93 5.38 -1.81
N ARG A 269 -9.81 5.28 -3.14
CA ARG A 269 -10.88 4.87 -4.05
C ARG A 269 -10.56 3.56 -4.72
N GLN A 270 -11.55 2.70 -4.89
CA GLN A 270 -11.43 1.44 -5.61
C GLN A 270 -11.77 1.61 -7.09
N GLY A 271 -10.91 2.37 -7.76
CA GLY A 271 -11.01 2.64 -9.18
C GLY A 271 -9.87 3.54 -9.62
N THR A 272 -9.69 3.65 -10.93
CA THR A 272 -8.65 4.49 -11.53
C THR A 272 -9.03 5.97 -11.49
N ILE A 273 -8.04 6.85 -11.65
CA ILE A 273 -8.20 8.31 -11.53
C ILE A 273 -9.34 8.93 -12.38
N GLU A 274 -9.71 8.32 -13.49
CA GLU A 274 -10.79 8.80 -14.37
C GLU A 274 -12.20 8.51 -13.81
N GLN A 275 -12.31 7.54 -12.90
CA GLN A 275 -13.58 7.04 -12.38
C GLN A 275 -13.93 7.75 -11.08
N THR A 276 -14.50 8.94 -11.22
CA THR A 276 -14.92 9.76 -10.08
C THR A 276 -16.03 9.14 -9.24
N GLU A 277 -16.84 8.25 -9.85
CA GLU A 277 -17.97 7.56 -9.23
C GLU A 277 -17.58 6.22 -8.59
N ALA A 278 -16.29 5.86 -8.57
CA ALA A 278 -15.83 4.63 -7.93
C ALA A 278 -16.09 4.64 -6.42
N GLU A 279 -16.28 3.44 -5.86
CA GLU A 279 -16.50 3.24 -4.43
C GLU A 279 -15.31 3.80 -3.62
N ARG A 280 -15.61 4.58 -2.58
CA ARG A 280 -14.60 5.12 -1.67
C ARG A 280 -14.40 4.11 -0.55
N GLU A 281 -13.25 3.44 -0.54
CA GLU A 281 -12.87 2.48 0.50
C GLU A 281 -12.65 3.21 1.83
N TRP A 282 -12.00 4.37 1.78
CA TRP A 282 -11.74 5.18 2.96
C TRP A 282 -11.63 6.67 2.64
N VAL A 283 -12.12 7.52 3.55
CA VAL A 283 -12.02 8.98 3.47
C VAL A 283 -11.70 9.53 4.85
N LEU A 284 -10.77 10.48 4.91
CA LEU A 284 -10.41 11.19 6.12
C LEU A 284 -11.55 12.11 6.60
N SER A 285 -12.10 11.78 7.77
CA SER A 285 -13.23 12.51 8.35
C SER A 285 -12.77 13.70 9.20
N HIS A 286 -12.62 14.87 8.57
CA HIS A 286 -12.11 16.08 9.22
C HIS A 286 -13.02 16.66 10.30
N TYR A 287 -14.34 16.62 10.09
CA TYR A 287 -15.32 17.32 10.93
C TYR A 287 -16.01 16.40 11.97
N SER A 288 -15.41 15.24 12.27
CA SER A 288 -15.93 14.37 13.34
C SER A 288 -15.35 14.77 14.70
N ARG A 289 -16.14 14.66 15.77
CA ARG A 289 -15.75 15.06 17.14
C ARG A 289 -14.48 14.34 17.64
N THR A 290 -14.25 13.12 17.18
CA THR A 290 -13.10 12.27 17.56
C THR A 290 -12.00 12.24 16.50
N ALA A 291 -12.12 12.98 15.39
CA ALA A 291 -11.16 13.00 14.28
C ALA A 291 -9.72 13.17 14.75
N LYS A 292 -9.48 14.18 15.60
CA LYS A 292 -8.13 14.53 16.09
C LYS A 292 -7.54 13.53 17.10
N LYS A 293 -8.35 12.60 17.63
CA LYS A 293 -7.94 11.64 18.65
C LYS A 293 -7.65 10.25 18.08
N ARG A 294 -8.06 9.98 16.84
CA ARG A 294 -7.89 8.68 16.19
C ARG A 294 -6.65 8.74 15.32
N SER A 295 -5.74 7.80 15.53
CA SER A 295 -4.74 7.46 14.54
C SER A 295 -5.33 6.39 13.62
N VAL A 296 -5.26 6.62 12.32
CA VAL A 296 -5.86 5.74 11.31
C VAL A 296 -4.83 4.81 10.69
N LEU A 297 -3.58 5.25 10.56
CA LEU A 297 -2.49 4.47 9.97
C LEU A 297 -1.77 3.60 11.00
N SER A 298 -1.56 4.12 12.22
CA SER A 298 -1.01 3.33 13.32
C SER A 298 -2.15 2.77 14.18
N GLY A 299 -2.20 1.45 14.34
CA GLY A 299 -3.12 0.80 15.28
C GLY A 299 -2.83 1.20 16.74
N PRO A 300 -3.77 0.93 17.68
CA PRO A 300 -3.50 1.09 19.10
C PRO A 300 -2.28 0.25 19.46
N TYR A 301 -1.26 0.89 20.03
CA TYR A 301 0.00 0.27 20.42
C TYR A 301 -0.29 -0.93 21.32
N THR A 302 -0.23 -2.14 20.76
CA THR A 302 -0.23 -3.36 21.57
C THR A 302 1.20 -3.47 22.06
N MET A 303 1.43 -3.07 23.30
CA MET A 303 2.70 -3.39 23.96
C MET A 303 2.95 -4.88 23.75
N PRO A 304 4.13 -5.30 23.26
CA PRO A 304 4.49 -6.70 23.26
C PRO A 304 4.27 -7.18 24.69
N SER A 305 3.36 -8.14 24.89
CA SER A 305 3.23 -8.81 26.17
C SER A 305 4.63 -9.29 26.51
N GLN A 306 5.24 -8.71 27.54
CA GLN A 306 6.50 -9.21 28.07
C GLN A 306 6.25 -10.68 28.35
N SER A 307 6.85 -11.54 27.53
CA SER A 307 7.04 -12.95 27.83
C SER A 307 7.61 -12.97 29.24
N GLN A 308 6.84 -13.47 30.20
CA GLN A 308 7.30 -13.72 31.55
C GLN A 308 8.53 -14.61 31.42
N SER A 309 9.71 -13.99 31.49
CA SER A 309 10.97 -14.69 31.65
C SER A 309 10.93 -15.35 33.02
N ASP A 310 11.09 -16.67 33.00
CA ASP A 310 11.34 -17.55 34.13
C ASP A 310 11.99 -16.83 35.33
N GLN A 311 11.22 -16.66 36.41
CA GLN A 311 11.80 -16.43 37.73
C GLN A 311 12.18 -17.81 38.33
N PRO A 312 13.42 -17.98 38.81
CA PRO A 312 13.81 -19.21 39.50
C PRO A 312 13.07 -19.31 40.84
N GLY A 313 12.46 -20.49 41.07
CA GLY A 313 11.61 -20.76 42.22
C GLY A 313 12.32 -20.55 43.56
N GLU A 314 11.77 -19.65 44.38
CA GLU A 314 12.15 -19.49 45.78
C GLU A 314 11.37 -20.49 46.64
N GLY A 315 12.10 -21.42 47.26
CA GLY A 315 11.56 -22.54 48.01
C GLY A 315 10.78 -22.12 49.26
N THR A 316 9.51 -22.52 49.31
CA THR A 316 8.69 -22.50 50.53
C THR A 316 9.30 -23.37 51.63
N LYS A 317 9.94 -22.73 52.61
CA LYS A 317 10.36 -23.37 53.86
C LYS A 317 9.13 -23.77 54.67
N LYS A 318 8.88 -25.09 54.78
CA LYS A 318 7.95 -25.68 55.76
C LYS A 318 8.40 -25.32 57.18
N ARG A 319 7.59 -24.54 57.89
CA ARG A 319 7.70 -24.32 59.33
C ARG A 319 7.06 -25.51 60.04
N VAL A 320 7.89 -26.40 60.59
CA VAL A 320 7.48 -27.44 61.55
C VAL A 320 7.16 -26.74 62.88
N ARG A 321 5.95 -26.93 63.39
CA ARG A 321 5.62 -26.62 64.79
C ARG A 321 5.69 -27.94 65.58
N ARG A 322 6.58 -27.97 66.56
CA ARG A 322 6.46 -28.80 67.76
C ARG A 322 5.54 -28.09 68.75
#